data_AF-W6MJ01-F1
#
_entry.id   AF-W6MJ01-F1
#
_cell.length_a   1.000
_cell.length_b   1.000
_cell.length_c   1.000
_cell.angle_alpha   90.00
_cell.angle_beta   90.00
_cell.angle_gamma   90.00
#
_symmetry.space_group_name_H-M   'P 1'
#
loop_
_entity.id
_entity.type
_entity.pdbx_description
1 polymer ?
#
loop_
_entity_poly.entity_id
_entity_poly.type
_entity_poly.pdbx_seq_one_letter_code
_entity_poly.pdbx_strand_id
1 'polypeptide(L)'
;MSQSDGEEISHYSTQFLLLLAQLVHESAVHPLTSSNAKPILQKLKAHPIVTREGRQLRMTESQFVKLYQQLLELNNLSTEDTEEHEDNHHRAPEYATQLCELLYEQRCEEIKESLSSIKDTFKHQLSTIEQH
;
A
#
# COMPACT_ATOMS: atom_id res chain seq x y z
N MET A 1 -27.35 -12.29 10.88
CA MET A 1 -26.31 -12.26 9.84
C MET A 1 -26.14 -10.82 9.41
N SER A 2 -25.04 -10.17 9.78
CA SER A 2 -24.61 -8.91 9.21
C SER A 2 -23.11 -9.05 8.93
N GLN A 3 -22.77 -8.79 7.68
CA GLN A 3 -21.50 -9.04 7.04
C GLN A 3 -20.38 -8.22 7.70
N SER A 4 -19.18 -8.79 7.69
CA SER A 4 -17.95 -8.19 8.15
C SER A 4 -17.64 -6.89 7.39
N ASP A 5 -17.89 -5.73 8.02
CA ASP A 5 -17.41 -4.42 7.55
C ASP A 5 -15.90 -4.24 7.83
N GLY A 6 -15.11 -5.20 7.34
CA GLY A 6 -13.68 -5.08 7.20
C GLY A 6 -13.34 -5.57 5.80
N GLU A 7 -13.06 -4.64 4.89
CA GLU A 7 -12.48 -5.01 3.59
C GLU A 7 -11.17 -5.76 3.85
N GLU A 8 -11.07 -6.99 3.38
CA GLU A 8 -9.83 -7.76 3.47
C GLU A 8 -8.71 -7.09 2.67
N ILE A 9 -7.47 -7.14 3.18
CA ILE A 9 -6.27 -6.65 2.47
C ILE A 9 -6.18 -7.19 1.04
N SER A 10 -6.64 -8.42 0.83
CA SER A 10 -6.66 -9.14 -0.45
C SER A 10 -7.39 -8.39 -1.58
N HIS A 11 -8.27 -7.43 -1.25
CA HIS A 11 -8.98 -6.61 -2.23
C HIS A 11 -8.15 -5.44 -2.80
N TYR A 12 -6.99 -5.15 -2.21
CA TYR A 12 -6.17 -4.01 -2.57
C TYR A 12 -4.92 -4.44 -3.33
N SER A 13 -4.64 -3.75 -4.44
CA SER A 13 -3.38 -3.95 -5.17
C SER A 13 -2.18 -3.49 -4.35
N THR A 14 -1.02 -4.13 -4.53
CA THR A 14 0.25 -3.72 -3.91
C THR A 14 0.61 -2.26 -4.21
N GLN A 15 0.29 -1.75 -5.41
CA GLN A 15 0.48 -0.34 -5.76
C GLN A 15 -0.33 0.62 -4.87
N PHE A 16 -1.57 0.24 -4.52
CA PHE A 16 -2.41 1.02 -3.62
C PHE A 16 -1.90 0.95 -2.19
N LEU A 17 -1.55 -0.26 -1.72
CA LEU A 17 -1.02 -0.48 -0.37
C LEU A 17 0.32 0.25 -0.16
N LEU A 18 1.19 0.25 -1.17
CA LEU A 18 2.45 0.99 -1.16
C LEU A 18 2.21 2.49 -1.04
N LEU A 19 1.29 3.05 -1.84
CA LEU A 19 0.93 4.48 -1.74
C LEU A 19 0.40 4.82 -0.34
N LEU A 20 -0.45 3.97 0.22
CA LEU A 20 -0.97 4.14 1.57
C LEU A 20 0.18 4.19 2.59
N ALA A 21 1.09 3.21 2.55
CA ALA A 21 2.23 3.12 3.44
C ALA A 21 3.17 4.34 3.31
N GLN A 22 3.44 4.77 2.07
CA GLN A 22 4.27 5.96 1.79
C GLN A 22 3.67 7.23 2.40
N LEU A 23 2.36 7.44 2.27
CA LEU A 23 1.71 8.61 2.85
C LEU A 23 1.75 8.61 4.39
N VAL A 24 1.68 7.43 5.02
CA VAL A 24 1.87 7.30 6.46
C VAL A 24 3.32 7.58 6.85
N HIS A 25 4.29 6.99 6.15
CA HIS A 25 5.72 7.23 6.34
C HIS A 25 6.07 8.72 6.23
N GLU A 26 5.65 9.38 5.15
CA GLU A 26 5.88 10.82 4.92
C GLU A 26 5.27 11.71 6.00
N SER A 27 4.18 11.26 6.64
CA SER A 27 3.56 12.03 7.71
C SER A 27 4.36 12.02 9.01
N ALA A 28 5.31 11.08 9.16
CA ALA A 28 6.10 10.85 10.37
C ALA A 28 5.24 10.73 11.65
N VAL A 29 3.98 10.28 11.50
CA VAL A 29 3.04 10.14 12.61
C VAL A 29 3.25 8.79 13.29
N HIS A 30 3.45 8.82 14.61
CA HIS A 30 3.49 7.63 15.46
C HIS A 30 2.79 7.89 16.80
N PRO A 31 1.83 7.03 17.22
CA PRO A 31 1.17 5.99 16.43
C PRO A 31 0.14 6.58 15.43
N LEU A 32 -0.14 5.84 14.35
CA LEU A 32 -1.26 6.16 13.46
C LEU A 32 -2.58 5.82 14.17
N THR A 33 -3.47 6.81 14.29
CA THR A 33 -4.76 6.69 14.97
C THR A 33 -5.86 7.39 14.16
N SER A 34 -7.13 7.14 14.47
CA SER A 34 -8.23 7.77 13.74
C SER A 34 -8.23 9.30 13.85
N SER A 35 -7.64 9.88 14.91
CA SER A 35 -7.58 11.34 15.11
C SER A 35 -6.56 12.03 14.19
N ASN A 36 -5.50 11.33 13.79
CA ASN A 36 -4.42 11.86 12.95
C ASN A 36 -4.42 11.28 11.52
N ALA A 37 -5.25 10.28 11.23
CA ALA A 37 -5.38 9.67 9.90
C ALA A 37 -6.06 10.55 8.85
N LYS A 38 -6.94 11.48 9.26
CA LYS A 38 -7.73 12.33 8.34
C LYS A 38 -6.92 13.02 7.24
N PRO A 39 -5.83 13.78 7.54
CA PRO A 39 -5.04 14.44 6.49
C PRO A 39 -4.37 13.45 5.52
N ILE A 40 -3.95 12.28 6.02
CA ILE A 40 -3.31 11.23 5.22
C ILE A 40 -4.34 10.59 4.28
N LEU A 41 -5.52 10.26 4.80
CA LEU A 41 -6.63 9.70 4.03
C LEU A 41 -7.14 10.67 2.96
N GLN A 42 -7.16 11.99 3.25
CA GLN A 42 -7.51 13.00 2.25
C GLN A 42 -6.51 13.03 1.09
N LYS A 43 -5.19 12.93 1.38
CA LYS A 43 -4.16 12.81 0.34
C LYS A 43 -4.36 11.54 -0.49
N LEU A 44 -4.62 10.40 0.16
CA LEU A 44 -4.88 9.13 -0.53
C LEU A 44 -6.10 9.23 -1.45
N LYS A 45 -7.22 9.78 -0.96
CA LYS A 45 -8.46 9.97 -1.74
C LYS A 45 -8.30 10.91 -2.93
N ALA A 46 -7.38 11.85 -2.86
CA ALA A 46 -7.09 12.79 -3.95
C ALA A 46 -6.08 12.24 -4.96
N HIS A 47 -5.38 11.14 -4.65
CA HIS A 47 -4.28 10.66 -5.47
C HIS A 47 -4.76 10.08 -6.81
N PRO A 48 -4.09 10.37 -7.95
CA PRO A 48 -4.49 9.87 -9.27
C PRO A 48 -4.63 8.36 -9.39
N ILE A 49 -3.81 7.60 -8.66
CA ILE A 49 -3.90 6.12 -8.61
C ILE A 49 -5.26 5.66 -8.09
N VAL A 50 -5.87 6.42 -7.18
CA VAL A 50 -7.15 6.09 -6.54
C VAL A 50 -8.33 6.64 -7.35
N THR A 51 -8.17 7.79 -7.99
CA THR A 51 -9.27 8.53 -8.65
C THR A 51 -9.44 8.24 -10.14
N ARG A 52 -8.53 7.47 -10.76
CA ARG A 52 -8.39 7.34 -12.23
C ARG A 52 -9.65 6.84 -12.99
N GLU A 53 -10.63 6.27 -12.30
CA GLU A 53 -11.84 5.69 -12.91
C GLU A 53 -13.15 6.35 -12.46
N GLY A 54 -13.09 7.55 -11.86
CA GLY A 54 -14.29 8.23 -11.34
C GLY A 54 -14.94 7.53 -10.15
N ARG A 55 -14.38 6.42 -9.67
CA ARG A 55 -14.74 5.78 -8.41
C ARG A 55 -14.02 6.47 -7.28
N GLN A 56 -14.77 7.07 -6.37
CA GLN A 56 -14.21 7.71 -5.17
C GLN A 56 -14.02 6.65 -4.08
N LEU A 57 -12.83 6.59 -3.48
CA LEU A 57 -12.54 5.71 -2.35
C LEU A 57 -13.45 6.07 -1.16
N ARG A 58 -14.34 5.16 -0.79
CA ARG A 58 -15.29 5.31 0.34
C ARG A 58 -14.74 4.66 1.62
N MET A 59 -13.51 5.01 1.98
CA MET A 59 -12.87 4.56 3.21
C MET A 59 -13.03 5.61 4.31
N THR A 60 -13.36 5.19 5.52
CA THR A 60 -13.36 6.02 6.74
C THR A 60 -11.97 6.02 7.40
N GLU A 61 -11.70 6.96 8.30
CA GLU A 61 -10.44 7.03 9.05
C GLU A 61 -10.19 5.74 9.85
N SER A 62 -11.22 5.18 10.49
CA SER A 62 -11.09 3.92 11.24
C SER A 62 -10.78 2.72 10.33
N GLN A 63 -11.38 2.66 9.13
CA GLN A 63 -11.05 1.62 8.14
C GLN A 63 -9.62 1.78 7.61
N PHE A 64 -9.18 3.02 7.40
CA PHE A 64 -7.81 3.32 6.98
C PHE A 64 -6.78 2.87 8.02
N VAL A 65 -7.01 3.21 9.29
CA VAL A 65 -6.14 2.78 10.41
C VAL A 65 -6.14 1.26 10.53
N LYS A 66 -7.31 0.62 10.47
CA LYS A 66 -7.43 -0.83 10.52
C LYS A 66 -6.67 -1.50 9.37
N LEU A 67 -6.81 -1.00 8.14
CA LEU A 67 -6.07 -1.51 6.98
C LEU A 67 -4.56 -1.40 7.19
N TYR A 68 -4.08 -0.27 7.71
CA TYR A 68 -2.67 -0.08 8.01
C TYR A 68 -2.17 -1.04 9.11
N GLN A 69 -2.94 -1.24 10.18
CA GLN A 69 -2.62 -2.20 11.24
C GLN A 69 -2.55 -3.63 10.71
N GLN A 70 -3.52 -4.03 9.88
CA GLN A 70 -3.49 -5.35 9.25
C GLN A 70 -2.26 -5.53 8.35
N LEU A 71 -1.77 -4.47 7.68
CA LEU A 71 -0.55 -4.54 6.88
C LEU A 71 0.69 -4.75 7.73
N LEU A 72 0.78 -4.07 8.88
CA LEU A 72 1.86 -4.28 9.84
C LEU A 72 1.85 -5.71 10.39
N GLU A 73 0.68 -6.19 10.80
CA GLU A 73 0.48 -7.57 11.29
C GLU A 73 0.89 -8.62 10.25
N LEU A 74 0.44 -8.47 9.00
CA LEU A 74 0.77 -9.40 7.91
C LEU A 74 2.27 -9.49 7.64
N ASN A 75 3.01 -8.39 7.87
CA ASN A 75 4.45 -8.30 7.65
C ASN A 75 5.26 -8.49 8.94
N ASN A 76 4.63 -8.86 10.05
CA ASN A 76 5.27 -9.02 11.37
C ASN A 76 6.04 -7.78 11.84
N LEU A 77 5.51 -6.59 11.55
CA LEU A 77 6.13 -5.32 11.95
C LEU A 77 5.52 -4.81 13.26
N SER A 78 6.34 -4.67 14.29
CA SER A 78 5.93 -4.18 15.61
C SER A 78 5.94 -2.65 15.65
N THR A 79 4.95 -2.07 16.33
CA THR A 79 4.93 -0.64 16.68
C THR A 79 5.49 -0.36 18.08
N GLU A 80 5.78 -1.39 18.87
CA GLU A 80 6.16 -1.28 20.29
C GLU A 80 7.66 -0.96 20.47
N ASP A 81 8.52 -1.36 19.54
CA ASP A 81 9.98 -1.23 19.68
C ASP A 81 10.53 0.16 19.29
N THR A 82 9.67 1.13 18.98
CA THR A 82 10.08 2.44 18.44
C THR A 82 10.32 3.53 19.49
N GLU A 83 10.24 3.22 20.78
CA GLU A 83 10.35 4.22 21.87
C GLU A 83 11.78 4.76 22.14
N GLU A 84 12.85 4.18 21.57
CA GLU A 84 14.23 4.55 21.94
C GLU A 84 14.82 5.79 21.21
N HIS A 85 14.06 6.52 20.40
CA HIS A 85 14.57 7.67 19.64
C HIS A 85 13.75 8.96 19.82
N GLU A 86 13.63 9.42 21.07
CA GLU A 86 12.93 10.66 21.44
C GLU A 86 13.55 11.97 20.86
N ASP A 87 14.70 11.93 20.19
CA ASP A 87 15.43 13.14 19.78
C ASP A 87 15.23 13.60 18.32
N ASN A 88 14.32 12.98 17.55
CA ASN A 88 14.04 13.43 16.18
C ASN A 88 12.54 13.41 15.83
N HIS A 89 11.81 14.46 16.21
CA HIS A 89 10.40 14.72 15.84
C HIS A 89 10.14 14.90 14.32
N HIS A 90 11.09 14.56 13.46
CA HIS A 90 11.01 14.72 12.01
C HIS A 90 11.30 13.43 11.22
N ARG A 91 11.60 12.31 11.88
CA ARG A 91 11.88 11.05 11.20
C ARG A 91 10.67 10.11 11.30
N ALA A 92 10.35 9.45 10.19
CA ALA A 92 9.35 8.40 10.19
C ALA A 92 9.77 7.25 11.13
N PRO A 93 8.82 6.59 11.80
CA PRO A 93 9.13 5.43 12.62
C PRO A 93 9.66 4.28 11.76
N GLU A 94 10.56 3.47 12.31
CA GLU A 94 11.28 2.43 11.56
C GLU A 94 10.34 1.42 10.90
N TYR A 95 9.30 0.96 11.61
CA TYR A 95 8.31 0.04 11.05
C TYR A 95 7.61 0.61 9.81
N ALA A 96 7.44 1.93 9.72
CA ALA A 96 6.79 2.56 8.56
C ALA A 96 7.75 2.61 7.36
N THR A 97 9.06 2.76 7.60
CA THR A 97 10.09 2.64 6.56
C THR A 97 10.17 1.20 6.06
N GLN A 98 10.26 0.23 6.97
CA GLN A 98 10.34 -1.19 6.63
C GLN A 98 9.10 -1.66 5.83
N LEU A 99 7.89 -1.22 6.20
CA LEU A 99 6.68 -1.52 5.44
C LEU A 99 6.74 -0.98 4.00
N CYS A 100 7.25 0.25 3.82
CA CYS A 100 7.41 0.83 2.49
C CYS A 100 8.40 0.02 1.63
N GLU A 101 9.52 -0.40 2.22
CA GLU A 101 10.55 -1.19 1.53
C GLU A 101 10.00 -2.56 1.09
N LEU A 102 9.32 -3.27 1.99
CA LEU A 102 8.70 -4.57 1.67
C LEU A 102 7.68 -4.46 0.53
N LEU A 103 6.77 -3.49 0.61
CA LEU A 103 5.75 -3.28 -0.42
C LEU A 103 6.37 -2.81 -1.75
N TYR A 104 7.46 -2.06 -1.70
CA TYR A 104 8.21 -1.65 -2.89
C TYR A 104 8.87 -2.84 -3.58
N GLU A 105 9.56 -3.69 -2.83
CA GLU A 105 10.18 -4.91 -3.35
C GLU A 105 9.14 -5.85 -3.96
N GLN A 106 8.04 -6.09 -3.26
CA GLN A 106 6.92 -6.88 -3.78
C GLN A 106 6.40 -6.29 -5.09
N ARG A 107 6.23 -4.97 -5.16
CA ARG A 107 5.75 -4.32 -6.38
C ARG A 107 6.74 -4.46 -7.55
N CYS A 108 8.03 -4.40 -7.27
CA CYS A 108 9.07 -4.61 -8.27
C CYS A 108 9.02 -6.04 -8.84
N GLU A 109 8.82 -7.06 -7.99
CA GLU A 109 8.69 -8.45 -8.45
C GLU A 109 7.43 -8.65 -9.30
N GLU A 110 6.27 -8.13 -8.89
CA GLU A 110 5.04 -8.17 -9.70
C GLU A 110 5.22 -7.56 -11.10
N ILE A 111 5.97 -6.45 -11.19
CA ILE A 111 6.28 -5.80 -12.46
C ILE A 111 7.20 -6.70 -13.31
N LYS A 112 8.24 -7.29 -12.71
CA LYS A 112 9.15 -8.21 -13.42
C LYS A 112 8.42 -9.44 -13.96
N GLU A 113 7.53 -10.03 -13.17
CA GLU A 113 6.69 -11.16 -13.58
C GLU A 113 5.76 -10.77 -14.73
N SER A 114 5.10 -9.60 -14.61
CA SER A 114 4.22 -9.07 -15.65
C SER A 114 4.97 -8.85 -16.97
N LEU A 115 6.16 -8.25 -16.91
CA LEU A 115 7.00 -8.02 -18.09
C LEU A 115 7.45 -9.33 -18.74
N SER A 116 7.76 -10.35 -17.93
CA SER A 116 8.16 -11.66 -18.43
C SER A 116 7.00 -12.36 -19.15
N SER A 117 5.80 -12.31 -18.59
CA SER A 117 4.59 -12.85 -19.22
C SER A 117 4.24 -12.14 -20.53
N ILE A 118 4.35 -10.80 -20.56
CA ILE A 118 4.13 -10.00 -21.79
C ILE A 118 5.15 -10.36 -22.87
N LYS A 119 6.43 -10.52 -22.51
CA LYS A 119 7.49 -10.92 -23.44
C LYS A 119 7.18 -12.27 -24.08
N ASP A 120 6.71 -13.24 -23.31
CA ASP A 120 6.38 -14.57 -23.83
C ASP A 120 5.13 -14.53 -24.72
N THR A 121 4.13 -13.74 -24.33
CA THR A 121 2.93 -13.49 -25.15
C THR A 121 3.31 -12.87 -26.50
N PHE A 122 4.17 -11.85 -26.50
CA PHE A 122 4.60 -11.16 -27.72
C PHE A 122 5.41 -12.07 -28.66
N LYS A 123 6.30 -12.90 -28.10
CA LYS A 123 7.03 -13.91 -28.89
C LYS A 123 6.08 -14.89 -29.57
N HIS A 124 5.06 -15.36 -28.87
CA HIS A 124 4.08 -16.27 -29.44
C HIS A 124 3.28 -15.61 -30.57
N GLN A 125 2.85 -14.36 -30.37
CA GLN A 125 2.16 -13.57 -31.40
C GLN A 125 3.02 -13.38 -32.65
N LEU A 126 4.30 -13.05 -32.52
CA LEU A 126 5.23 -12.93 -33.66
C LEU A 126 5.35 -14.25 -34.43
N SER A 127 5.57 -15.36 -33.74
CA SER A 127 5.70 -16.67 -34.39
C SER A 127 4.44 -17.11 -35.13
N THR A 128 3.26 -16.65 -34.70
CA THR A 128 1.99 -16.95 -35.35
C THR A 128 1.80 -16.12 -36.63
N ILE A 129 2.27 -14.87 -36.62
CA ILE A 129 2.24 -13.99 -37.80
C ILE A 129 3.20 -14.49 -38.89
N GLU A 130 4.39 -14.98 -38.51
CA GLU A 130 5.39 -15.49 -39.47
C GLU A 130 5.00 -16.82 -40.13
N GLN A 131 3.97 -17.51 -39.64
CA GLN A 131 3.46 -18.77 -40.18
C GLN A 131 2.31 -18.58 -41.19
N HIS A 132 1.89 -17.34 -41.45
CA HIS A 132 0.83 -16.97 -42.40
C HIS A 132 1.37 -16.00 -43.45
#